data_AF-A0A3D3PDG2-F1
#
_entry.id   AF-A0A3D3PDG2-F1
#
_cell.length_a   1.000
_cell.length_b   1.000
_cell.length_c   1.000
_cell.angle_alpha   90.00
_cell.angle_beta   90.00
_cell.angle_gamma   90.00
#
_symmetry.space_group_name_H-M   'P 1'
#
loop_
_entity.id
_entity.type
_entity.pdbx_description
1 polymer ?
#
loop_
_entity_poly.entity_id
_entity_poly.type
_entity_poly.pdbx_seq_one_letter_code
_entity_poly.pdbx_strand_id
1 'polypeptide(L)'
;MKICIWCSKSEEHAFFTKKAHSFPDSLGGKSICDNVCDSCNHYFGSPTIHGPSVEVVFKEILNLSKYLLLTYAKQKGLKRFKSEYFKFNLNGGSIRLKPRYSLRPLFQKRLGRQFKRGMFKVFLEEREIQRGDAMDPRFDFIREFARYDLSDYPIYYLKPKLPAIFYSAPDTIKPTIRFTKHSDTIDEKYRVFDYTIMAHTFVIPTSKMHSLVADNYRNYLVDSDNPFGSHLIEIKNVSDVDFTFSYMDSTAN
;
A
#
# COMPACT_ATOMS: atom_id res chain seq x y z
N MET A 1 5.44 -28.33 -4.23
CA MET A 1 4.71 -27.86 -5.43
C MET A 1 4.19 -26.47 -5.14
N LYS A 2 4.60 -25.47 -5.92
CA LYS A 2 4.11 -24.10 -5.78
C LYS A 2 2.75 -23.94 -6.48
N ILE A 3 1.89 -23.12 -5.89
CA ILE A 3 0.62 -22.68 -6.47
C ILE A 3 0.62 -21.16 -6.41
N CYS A 4 0.30 -20.51 -7.53
CA CYS A 4 0.30 -19.05 -7.59
C CYS A 4 -0.87 -18.48 -6.78
N ILE A 5 -0.60 -17.62 -5.78
CA ILE A 5 -1.62 -17.00 -4.93
C ILE A 5 -2.59 -16.07 -5.68
N TRP A 6 -2.24 -15.69 -6.91
CA TRP A 6 -3.00 -14.75 -7.73
C TRP A 6 -3.89 -15.41 -8.78
N CYS A 7 -3.43 -16.51 -9.37
CA CYS A 7 -4.14 -17.17 -10.48
C CYS A 7 -4.37 -18.66 -10.28
N SER A 8 -3.99 -19.19 -9.12
CA SER A 8 -4.20 -20.58 -8.69
C SER A 8 -3.56 -21.65 -9.59
N LYS A 9 -2.71 -21.24 -10.56
CA LYS A 9 -1.95 -22.17 -11.40
C LYS A 9 -0.80 -22.79 -10.62
N SER A 10 -0.64 -24.09 -10.75
CA SER A 10 0.50 -24.86 -10.23
C SER A 10 1.76 -24.71 -11.11
N GLU A 11 2.90 -25.21 -10.62
CA GLU A 11 4.17 -25.29 -11.37
C GLU A 11 4.06 -26.06 -12.69
N GLU A 12 3.07 -26.95 -12.83
CA GLU A 12 2.78 -27.68 -14.07
C GLU A 12 2.23 -26.76 -15.17
N HIS A 13 1.63 -25.62 -14.79
CA HIS A 13 0.89 -24.73 -15.68
C HIS A 13 1.42 -23.29 -15.70
N ALA A 14 2.46 -22.98 -14.91
CA ALA A 14 3.06 -21.66 -14.84
C ALA A 14 4.52 -21.71 -14.36
N PHE A 15 5.33 -20.77 -14.83
CA PHE A 15 6.72 -20.61 -14.39
C PHE A 15 6.83 -19.77 -13.12
N PHE A 16 7.76 -20.14 -12.24
CA PHE A 16 8.09 -19.45 -10.98
C PHE A 16 9.60 -19.16 -10.91
N THR A 17 10.16 -18.64 -12.00
CA THR A 17 11.61 -18.45 -12.16
C THR A 17 12.06 -17.04 -11.75
N LYS A 18 11.16 -16.05 -11.85
CA LYS A 18 11.45 -14.65 -11.53
C LYS A 18 11.14 -14.36 -10.07
N LYS A 19 12.04 -13.62 -9.43
CA LYS A 19 11.84 -13.12 -8.07
C LYS A 19 10.64 -12.16 -8.05
N ALA A 20 9.59 -12.54 -7.32
CA ALA A 20 8.44 -11.68 -7.04
C ALA A 20 8.66 -10.99 -5.69
N HIS A 21 9.14 -9.75 -5.72
CA HIS A 21 9.28 -8.96 -4.51
C HIS A 21 7.90 -8.51 -4.03
N SER A 22 7.60 -8.71 -2.75
CA SER A 22 6.33 -8.28 -2.15
C SER A 22 6.16 -6.76 -2.26
N PHE A 23 7.10 -6.03 -1.66
CA PHE A 23 7.36 -4.62 -1.91
C PHE A 23 8.37 -4.46 -3.05
N PRO A 24 8.19 -3.48 -3.97
CA PRO A 24 9.17 -3.24 -5.02
C PRO A 24 10.59 -3.01 -4.47
N ASP A 25 11.60 -3.63 -5.08
CA ASP A 25 13.01 -3.49 -4.65
C ASP A 25 13.48 -2.03 -4.67
N SER A 26 12.96 -1.24 -5.62
CA SER A 26 13.21 0.20 -5.70
C SER A 26 12.65 1.00 -4.52
N LEU A 27 11.68 0.47 -3.78
CA LEU A 27 11.19 0.98 -2.51
C LEU A 27 11.98 0.43 -1.31
N GLY A 28 12.98 -0.43 -1.54
CA GLY A 28 13.77 -1.10 -0.51
C GLY A 28 13.24 -2.47 -0.08
N GLY A 29 12.20 -2.98 -0.74
CA GLY A 29 11.64 -4.30 -0.42
C GLY A 29 12.63 -5.44 -0.67
N LYS A 30 12.72 -6.38 0.27
CA LYS A 30 13.65 -7.52 0.19
C LYS A 30 12.98 -8.89 0.29
N SER A 31 11.76 -8.95 0.80
CA SER A 31 10.99 -10.20 0.88
C SER A 31 10.58 -10.66 -0.52
N ILE A 32 10.70 -11.96 -0.77
CA ILE A 32 10.29 -12.63 -2.01
C ILE A 32 9.11 -13.53 -1.71
N CYS A 33 8.03 -13.43 -2.48
CA CYS A 33 6.92 -14.37 -2.42
C CYS A 33 7.14 -15.46 -3.47
N ASP A 34 7.55 -16.65 -3.04
CA ASP A 34 7.84 -17.77 -3.94
C ASP A 34 6.59 -18.30 -4.64
N ASN A 35 5.41 -18.06 -4.08
CA ASN A 35 4.11 -18.51 -4.60
C ASN A 35 3.45 -17.47 -5.53
N VAL A 36 4.26 -16.73 -6.29
CA VAL A 36 3.80 -15.83 -7.37
C VAL A 36 4.46 -16.26 -8.68
N CYS A 37 3.64 -16.65 -9.66
CA CYS A 37 4.16 -17.04 -10.97
C CYS A 37 4.62 -15.83 -11.80
N ASP A 38 5.50 -16.07 -12.76
CA ASP A 38 6.14 -15.06 -13.61
C ASP A 38 5.12 -14.20 -14.37
N SER A 39 3.98 -14.79 -14.76
CA SER A 39 2.87 -14.09 -15.42
C SER A 39 2.20 -13.07 -14.49
N CYS A 40 1.94 -13.45 -13.22
CA CYS A 40 1.31 -12.54 -12.26
C CYS A 40 2.31 -11.48 -11.80
N ASN A 41 3.57 -11.85 -11.57
CA ASN A 41 4.64 -10.91 -11.28
C ASN A 41 4.75 -9.85 -12.40
N HIS A 42 4.81 -10.29 -13.66
CA HIS A 42 4.84 -9.39 -14.81
C HIS A 42 3.59 -8.50 -14.91
N TYR A 43 2.42 -9.03 -14.60
CA TYR A 43 1.16 -8.28 -14.63
C TYR A 43 1.18 -7.06 -13.70
N PHE A 44 1.67 -7.20 -12.47
CA PHE A 44 1.73 -6.09 -11.52
C PHE A 44 2.82 -5.07 -11.87
N GLY A 45 3.94 -5.53 -12.42
CA GLY A 45 5.08 -4.69 -12.79
C GLY A 45 4.91 -3.92 -14.11
N SER A 46 4.01 -4.35 -15.00
CA SER A 46 3.92 -3.83 -16.37
C SER A 46 2.82 -2.79 -16.58
N PRO A 47 3.05 -1.76 -17.41
CA PRO A 47 2.01 -0.81 -17.78
C PRO A 47 0.83 -1.50 -18.46
N THR A 48 -0.37 -0.95 -18.26
CA THR A 48 -1.57 -1.36 -18.99
C THR A 48 -1.79 -0.43 -20.18
N ILE A 49 -2.61 -0.85 -21.15
CA ILE A 49 -3.03 0.01 -22.29
C ILE A 49 -3.59 1.34 -21.79
N HIS A 50 -4.22 1.34 -20.61
CA HIS A 50 -4.91 2.48 -20.07
C HIS A 50 -4.16 3.17 -18.92
N GLY A 51 -2.93 2.80 -18.58
CA GLY A 51 -2.27 3.46 -17.46
C GLY A 51 -0.95 2.84 -16.98
N PRO A 52 -0.32 3.48 -15.98
CA PRO A 52 0.89 2.96 -15.36
C PRO A 52 0.66 1.59 -14.71
N SER A 53 1.75 0.88 -14.42
CA SER A 53 1.69 -0.39 -13.70
C SER A 53 1.26 -0.19 -12.25
N VAL A 54 0.67 -1.25 -11.67
CA VAL A 54 0.26 -1.28 -10.25
C VAL A 54 1.46 -0.95 -9.36
N GLU A 55 2.59 -1.61 -9.59
CA GLU A 55 3.80 -1.42 -8.78
C GLU A 55 4.41 -0.03 -8.92
N VAL A 56 4.40 0.55 -10.12
CA VAL A 56 4.91 1.91 -10.32
C VAL A 56 4.09 2.91 -9.52
N VAL A 57 2.75 2.85 -9.60
CA VAL A 57 1.91 3.78 -8.84
C VAL A 57 2.10 3.59 -7.33
N PHE A 58 2.02 2.36 -6.84
CA PHE A 58 2.25 2.04 -5.44
C PHE A 58 3.58 2.59 -4.92
N LYS A 59 4.66 2.31 -5.64
CA LYS A 59 6.01 2.76 -5.29
C LYS A 59 6.11 4.28 -5.31
N GLU A 60 5.64 4.94 -6.37
CA GLU A 60 5.85 6.38 -6.55
C GLU A 60 5.20 7.22 -5.46
N ILE A 61 4.05 6.80 -4.96
CA ILE A 61 3.34 7.47 -3.86
C ILE A 61 4.09 7.30 -2.54
N LEU A 62 4.46 6.08 -2.18
CA LEU A 62 5.18 5.80 -0.93
C LEU A 62 6.62 6.30 -0.94
N ASN A 63 7.27 6.34 -2.11
CA ASN A 63 8.67 6.75 -2.24
C ASN A 63 8.86 8.24 -1.91
N LEU A 64 7.86 9.09 -2.18
CA LEU A 64 7.90 10.48 -1.78
C LEU A 64 7.91 10.60 -0.25
N SER A 65 6.95 9.94 0.43
CA SER A 65 6.90 9.91 1.90
C SER A 65 8.17 9.32 2.50
N LYS A 66 8.66 8.19 1.98
CA LYS A 66 9.94 7.60 2.37
C LYS A 66 11.09 8.62 2.29
N TYR A 67 11.19 9.34 1.18
CA TYR A 67 12.28 10.27 0.97
C TYR A 67 12.22 11.47 1.92
N LEU A 68 11.01 12.00 2.15
CA LEU A 68 10.76 13.05 3.15
C LEU A 68 11.20 12.59 4.54
N LEU A 69 10.69 11.44 5.01
CA LEU A 69 11.03 10.88 6.32
C LEU A 69 12.53 10.75 6.53
N LEU A 70 13.23 10.12 5.57
CA LEU A 70 14.66 9.87 5.69
C LEU A 70 15.49 11.17 5.62
N THR A 71 15.02 12.16 4.87
CA THR A 71 15.67 13.48 4.79
C THR A 71 15.51 14.23 6.10
N TYR A 72 14.30 14.25 6.68
CA TYR A 72 14.05 14.83 8.02
C TYR A 72 14.85 14.13 9.12
N ALA A 73 15.00 12.80 9.03
CA ALA A 73 15.82 12.00 9.91
C ALA A 73 17.34 12.26 9.78
N LYS A 74 17.77 13.06 8.79
CA LYS A 74 19.18 13.27 8.43
C LYS A 74 19.92 11.94 8.16
N GLN A 75 19.23 10.97 7.55
CA GLN A 75 19.80 9.67 7.24
C GLN A 75 21.01 9.83 6.30
N LYS A 76 22.16 9.26 6.68
CA LYS A 76 23.37 9.29 5.84
C LYS A 76 23.24 8.35 4.64
N GLY A 77 23.89 8.72 3.53
CA GLY A 77 23.98 7.86 2.34
C GLY A 77 22.69 7.76 1.52
N LEU A 78 21.76 8.71 1.66
CA LEU A 78 20.56 8.76 0.83
C LEU A 78 20.93 8.96 -0.64
N LYS A 79 20.52 7.99 -1.47
CA LYS A 79 20.60 8.15 -2.92
C LYS A 79 19.72 9.31 -3.36
N ARG A 80 20.08 9.94 -4.49
CA ARG A 80 19.27 11.00 -5.10
C ARG A 80 17.84 10.51 -5.34
N PHE A 81 16.86 11.32 -4.93
CA PHE A 81 15.44 11.05 -5.19
C PHE A 81 15.18 10.90 -6.69
N LYS A 82 14.61 9.75 -7.07
CA LYS A 82 14.12 9.47 -8.43
C LYS A 82 12.64 9.11 -8.34
N SER A 83 11.83 9.81 -9.12
CA SER A 83 10.39 9.61 -9.20
C SER A 83 9.92 9.90 -10.62
N GLU A 84 8.85 9.26 -11.07
CA GLU A 84 8.16 9.55 -12.32
C GLU A 84 7.22 10.76 -12.20
N TYR A 85 6.68 10.98 -11.00
CA TYR A 85 5.65 11.99 -10.74
C TYR A 85 6.15 13.26 -10.05
N PHE A 86 7.26 13.17 -9.31
CA PHE A 86 7.72 14.26 -8.45
C PHE A 86 9.17 14.64 -8.72
N LYS A 87 9.48 15.93 -8.57
CA LYS A 87 10.84 16.46 -8.39
C LYS A 87 10.94 17.00 -6.98
N PHE A 88 11.96 16.57 -6.24
CA PHE A 88 12.25 17.05 -4.90
C PHE A 88 13.49 17.94 -4.93
N ASN A 89 13.39 19.15 -4.37
CA ASN A 89 14.52 20.05 -4.19
C ASN A 89 14.94 20.09 -2.72
N LEU A 90 16.08 19.47 -2.41
CA LEU A 90 16.66 19.40 -1.06
C LEU A 90 16.95 20.79 -0.46
N ASN A 91 17.40 21.75 -1.27
CA ASN A 91 17.90 23.03 -0.78
C ASN A 91 16.77 24.02 -0.38
N GLY A 92 15.52 23.70 -0.71
CA GLY A 92 14.37 24.56 -0.40
C GLY A 92 13.10 23.80 0.00
N GLY A 93 13.20 22.50 0.29
CA GLY A 93 12.07 21.67 0.75
C GLY A 93 10.89 21.56 -0.23
N SER A 94 11.04 22.01 -1.48
CA SER A 94 9.91 22.10 -2.41
C SER A 94 9.72 20.83 -3.24
N ILE A 95 8.46 20.41 -3.34
CA ILE A 95 8.01 19.32 -4.22
C ILE A 95 7.39 19.95 -5.46
N ARG A 96 7.88 19.58 -6.64
CA ARG A 96 7.29 19.99 -7.93
C ARG A 96 6.72 18.79 -8.65
N LEU A 97 5.51 18.93 -9.18
CA LEU A 97 4.86 17.92 -10.00
C LEU A 97 5.55 17.83 -11.37
N LYS A 98 5.78 16.61 -11.86
CA LYS A 98 6.23 16.35 -13.23
C LYS A 98 5.02 16.32 -14.17
N PRO A 99 5.18 16.59 -15.48
CA PRO A 99 4.08 16.52 -16.44
C PRO A 99 3.37 15.17 -16.51
N ARG A 100 4.06 14.08 -16.12
CA ARG A 100 3.47 12.73 -16.04
C ARG A 100 2.48 12.56 -14.88
N TYR A 101 2.42 13.51 -13.95
CA TYR A 101 1.45 13.55 -12.87
C TYR A 101 0.41 14.64 -13.13
N SER A 102 -0.87 14.30 -13.04
CA SER A 102 -1.97 15.21 -13.32
C SER A 102 -2.96 15.23 -12.17
N LEU A 103 -3.40 16.42 -11.75
CA LEU A 103 -4.46 16.59 -10.75
C LEU A 103 -5.88 16.42 -11.33
N ARG A 104 -6.00 16.06 -12.61
CA ARG A 104 -7.31 15.85 -13.25
C ARG A 104 -8.05 14.70 -12.55
N PRO A 105 -9.35 14.84 -12.22
CA PRO A 105 -10.09 13.85 -11.44
C PRO A 105 -10.00 12.42 -11.97
N LEU A 106 -10.18 12.22 -13.28
CA LEU A 106 -10.10 10.87 -13.88
C LEU A 106 -8.71 10.24 -13.79
N PHE A 107 -7.66 11.05 -13.84
CA PHE A 107 -6.28 10.58 -13.69
C PHE A 107 -6.00 10.20 -12.23
N GLN A 108 -6.40 11.07 -11.29
CA GLN A 108 -6.27 10.82 -9.85
C GLN A 108 -7.05 9.58 -9.41
N LYS A 109 -8.26 9.38 -9.92
CA LYS A 109 -9.06 8.16 -9.68
C LYS A 109 -8.36 6.92 -10.21
N ARG A 110 -7.75 7.00 -11.40
CA ARG A 110 -6.99 5.89 -11.99
C ARG A 110 -5.76 5.54 -11.14
N LEU A 111 -5.02 6.55 -10.67
CA LEU A 111 -3.90 6.32 -9.76
C LEU A 111 -4.38 5.76 -8.42
N GLY A 112 -5.48 6.27 -7.86
CA GLY A 112 -6.08 5.76 -6.62
C GLY A 112 -6.41 4.27 -6.73
N ARG A 113 -7.07 3.87 -7.82
CA ARG A 113 -7.35 2.46 -8.12
C ARG A 113 -6.08 1.61 -8.20
N GLN A 114 -5.06 2.04 -8.95
CA GLN A 114 -3.79 1.31 -9.06
C GLN A 114 -3.05 1.23 -7.73
N PHE A 115 -3.07 2.31 -6.95
CA PHE A 115 -2.49 2.35 -5.60
C PHE A 115 -3.17 1.32 -4.68
N LYS A 116 -4.51 1.28 -4.65
CA LYS A 116 -5.26 0.28 -3.89
C LYS A 116 -4.92 -1.15 -4.29
N ARG A 117 -4.82 -1.42 -5.60
CA ARG A 117 -4.41 -2.74 -6.11
C ARG A 117 -2.99 -3.12 -5.66
N GLY A 118 -2.07 -2.15 -5.59
CA GLY A 118 -0.72 -2.36 -5.08
C GLY A 118 -0.66 -2.64 -3.58
N MET A 119 -1.47 -1.93 -2.79
CA MET A 119 -1.62 -2.19 -1.35
C MET A 119 -2.15 -3.62 -1.09
N PHE A 120 -3.19 -4.04 -1.82
CA PHE A 120 -3.70 -5.40 -1.76
C PHE A 120 -2.67 -6.45 -2.20
N LYS A 121 -1.89 -6.15 -3.25
CA LYS A 121 -0.79 -7.01 -3.71
C LYS A 121 0.18 -7.28 -2.57
N VAL A 122 0.71 -6.21 -1.99
CA VAL A 122 1.71 -6.26 -0.92
C VAL A 122 1.16 -6.97 0.31
N PHE A 123 -0.08 -6.68 0.71
CA PHE A 123 -0.75 -7.36 1.82
C PHE A 123 -0.81 -8.87 1.60
N LEU A 124 -1.32 -9.32 0.45
CA LEU A 124 -1.55 -10.73 0.19
C LEU A 124 -0.23 -11.50 0.02
N GLU A 125 0.77 -10.90 -0.62
CA GLU A 125 2.11 -11.50 -0.79
C GLU A 125 2.89 -11.58 0.54
N GLU A 126 2.86 -10.54 1.38
CA GLU A 126 3.49 -10.60 2.72
C GLU A 126 2.76 -11.60 3.62
N ARG A 127 1.43 -11.70 3.49
CA ARG A 127 0.62 -12.69 4.22
C ARG A 127 1.01 -14.11 3.85
N GLU A 128 1.15 -14.39 2.55
CA GLU A 128 1.61 -15.69 2.08
C GLU A 128 2.99 -16.04 2.65
N ILE A 129 3.93 -15.10 2.62
CA ILE A 129 5.30 -15.30 3.13
C ILE A 129 5.29 -15.68 4.62
N GLN A 130 4.41 -15.08 5.42
CA GLN A 130 4.43 -15.21 6.89
C GLN A 130 3.42 -16.22 7.45
N ARG A 131 2.33 -16.49 6.73
CA ARG A 131 1.20 -17.30 7.20
C ARG A 131 0.86 -18.46 6.26
N GLY A 132 1.19 -18.36 4.97
CA GLY A 132 0.86 -19.39 3.98
C GLY A 132 -0.66 -19.58 3.75
N ASP A 133 -1.48 -18.62 4.17
CA ASP A 133 -2.94 -18.68 4.11
C ASP A 133 -3.53 -17.73 3.04
N ALA A 134 -2.72 -17.20 2.13
CA ALA A 134 -3.21 -16.22 1.15
C ALA A 134 -4.21 -16.85 0.15
N MET A 135 -4.18 -18.16 -0.02
CA MET A 135 -5.12 -18.92 -0.87
C MET A 135 -6.48 -19.17 -0.21
N ASP A 136 -6.69 -18.75 1.05
CA ASP A 136 -8.00 -18.81 1.70
C ASP A 136 -9.07 -18.12 0.82
N PRO A 137 -10.22 -18.77 0.54
CA PRO A 137 -11.30 -18.20 -0.27
C PRO A 137 -11.79 -16.83 0.21
N ARG A 138 -11.63 -16.50 1.51
CA ARG A 138 -11.98 -15.16 1.99
C ARG A 138 -11.19 -14.05 1.31
N PHE A 139 -10.04 -14.34 0.70
CA PHE A 139 -9.24 -13.38 -0.06
C PHE A 139 -9.52 -13.41 -1.58
N ASP A 140 -10.50 -14.17 -2.06
CA ASP A 140 -10.83 -14.21 -3.49
C ASP A 140 -11.20 -12.83 -4.04
N PHE A 141 -11.89 -12.01 -3.25
CA PHE A 141 -12.21 -10.64 -3.64
C PHE A 141 -10.96 -9.76 -3.85
N ILE A 142 -9.87 -10.05 -3.12
CA ILE A 142 -8.58 -9.38 -3.31
C ILE A 142 -7.98 -9.78 -4.67
N ARG A 143 -8.05 -11.07 -5.04
CA ARG A 143 -7.60 -11.56 -6.36
C ARG A 143 -8.44 -10.97 -7.49
N GLU A 144 -9.77 -11.02 -7.37
CA GLU A 144 -10.73 -10.44 -8.32
C GLU A 144 -10.31 -9.01 -8.69
N PHE A 145 -9.97 -8.20 -7.68
CA PHE A 145 -9.63 -6.79 -7.88
C PHE A 145 -8.18 -6.52 -8.23
N ALA A 146 -7.25 -6.98 -7.41
CA ALA A 146 -5.84 -6.65 -7.61
C ALA A 146 -5.29 -7.30 -8.89
N ARG A 147 -5.64 -8.56 -9.16
CA ARG A 147 -5.13 -9.32 -10.30
C ARG A 147 -6.01 -9.27 -11.54
N TYR A 148 -7.34 -9.31 -11.38
CA TYR A 148 -8.25 -9.36 -12.53
C TYR A 148 -8.94 -8.03 -12.83
N ASP A 149 -8.68 -7.00 -12.02
CA ASP A 149 -9.24 -5.66 -12.18
C ASP A 149 -10.78 -5.63 -12.15
N LEU A 150 -11.40 -6.59 -11.47
CA LEU A 150 -12.84 -6.70 -11.28
C LEU A 150 -13.28 -5.94 -10.04
N SER A 151 -14.44 -5.26 -10.10
CA SER A 151 -15.01 -4.46 -8.99
C SER A 151 -14.10 -3.32 -8.53
N ASP A 152 -14.41 -2.62 -7.42
CA ASP A 152 -13.56 -1.57 -6.84
C ASP A 152 -13.60 -1.64 -5.31
N TYR A 153 -12.71 -2.45 -4.72
CA TYR A 153 -12.72 -2.65 -3.27
C TYR A 153 -11.99 -1.50 -2.55
N PRO A 154 -12.46 -1.08 -1.37
CA PRO A 154 -11.90 0.07 -0.68
C PRO A 154 -10.63 -0.31 0.06
N ILE A 155 -9.77 0.70 0.20
CA ILE A 155 -8.72 0.76 1.23
C ILE A 155 -8.89 2.13 1.86
N TYR A 156 -8.75 2.18 3.17
CA TYR A 156 -8.91 3.42 3.91
C TYR A 156 -7.56 3.94 4.37
N TYR A 157 -7.38 5.25 4.30
CA TYR A 157 -6.31 5.97 4.98
C TYR A 157 -6.85 6.46 6.33
N LEU A 158 -6.14 6.13 7.41
CA LEU A 158 -6.47 6.65 8.73
C LEU A 158 -5.84 8.04 8.87
N LYS A 159 -6.68 9.08 8.90
CA LYS A 159 -6.22 10.46 9.06
C LYS A 159 -5.61 10.62 10.47
N PRO A 160 -4.34 11.06 10.58
CA PRO A 160 -3.70 11.27 11.87
C PRO A 160 -4.47 12.27 12.74
N LYS A 161 -4.67 11.92 14.02
CA LYS A 161 -5.26 12.81 15.05
C LYS A 161 -4.26 13.87 15.53
N LEU A 162 -2.98 13.54 15.54
CA LEU A 162 -1.91 14.37 16.09
C LEU A 162 -1.05 14.94 14.95
N PRO A 163 -0.56 16.19 15.07
CA PRO A 163 0.45 16.75 14.18
C PRO A 163 1.84 16.17 14.52
N ALA A 164 1.95 14.85 14.45
CA ALA A 164 3.16 14.10 14.74
C ALA A 164 3.31 12.94 13.76
N ILE A 165 4.54 12.76 13.23
CA ILE A 165 4.87 11.67 12.30
C ILE A 165 5.48 10.51 13.08
N PHE A 166 4.75 9.40 13.16
CA PHE A 166 5.23 8.15 13.75
C PHE A 166 5.77 7.22 12.66
N TYR A 167 7.06 6.87 12.73
CA TYR A 167 7.67 5.95 11.78
C TYR A 167 8.83 5.16 12.38
N SER A 168 9.10 4.01 11.78
CA SER A 168 10.26 3.17 12.07
C SER A 168 11.29 3.37 10.95
N ALA A 169 12.49 3.85 11.29
CA ALA A 169 13.57 4.02 10.32
C ALA A 169 13.97 2.69 9.64
N PRO A 170 14.12 1.56 10.37
CA PRO A 170 14.35 0.25 9.75
C PRO A 170 13.28 -0.13 8.72
N ASP A 171 11.99 0.06 9.04
CA ASP A 171 10.88 -0.30 8.15
C ASP A 171 10.72 0.67 6.99
N THR A 172 11.14 1.91 7.17
CA THR A 172 11.20 2.91 6.09
C THR A 172 12.29 2.55 5.08
N ILE A 173 13.43 2.00 5.55
CA ILE A 173 14.52 1.57 4.68
C ILE A 173 14.19 0.24 4.01
N LYS A 174 13.69 -0.73 4.78
CA LYS A 174 13.33 -2.10 4.36
C LYS A 174 11.87 -2.40 4.72
N PRO A 175 10.90 -1.97 3.88
CA PRO A 175 9.49 -2.15 4.19
C PRO A 175 9.08 -3.61 4.21
N THR A 176 8.24 -3.94 5.19
CA THR A 176 7.58 -5.22 5.39
C THR A 176 6.26 -4.97 6.11
N ILE A 177 5.27 -5.85 5.90
CA ILE A 177 4.07 -5.90 6.74
C ILE A 177 4.33 -6.94 7.83
N ARG A 178 3.96 -6.66 9.08
CA ARG A 178 4.09 -7.64 10.17
C ARG A 178 2.72 -8.14 10.59
N PHE A 179 2.50 -9.45 10.50
CA PHE A 179 1.31 -10.09 11.04
C PHE A 179 1.54 -10.45 12.51
N THR A 180 0.99 -9.64 13.40
CA THR A 180 1.09 -9.79 14.85
C THR A 180 -0.16 -10.43 15.44
N LYS A 181 -0.08 -10.93 16.67
CA LYS A 181 -1.27 -11.41 17.39
C LYS A 181 -2.35 -10.34 17.53
N HIS A 182 -1.95 -9.07 17.68
CA HIS A 182 -2.89 -7.95 17.73
C HIS A 182 -3.63 -7.80 16.40
N SER A 183 -2.91 -7.74 15.27
CA SER A 183 -3.54 -7.64 13.95
C SER A 183 -4.40 -8.85 13.61
N ASP A 184 -4.02 -10.05 14.06
CA ASP A 184 -4.84 -11.26 13.86
C ASP A 184 -6.16 -11.16 14.66
N THR A 185 -6.13 -10.60 15.87
CA THR A 185 -7.33 -10.35 16.69
C THR A 185 -8.23 -9.29 16.04
N ILE A 186 -7.64 -8.24 15.46
CA ILE A 186 -8.39 -7.19 14.74
C ILE A 186 -9.03 -7.77 13.46
N ASP A 187 -8.31 -8.59 12.68
CA ASP A 187 -8.84 -9.30 11.51
C ASP A 187 -10.01 -10.22 11.90
N GLU A 188 -9.86 -11.02 12.95
CA GLU A 188 -10.91 -11.93 13.41
C GLU A 188 -12.19 -11.18 13.82
N LYS A 189 -12.05 -10.11 14.61
CA LYS A 189 -13.19 -9.39 15.20
C LYS A 189 -13.84 -8.42 14.23
N TYR A 190 -13.05 -7.69 13.45
CA TYR A 190 -13.53 -6.57 12.64
C TYR A 190 -13.40 -6.82 11.14
N ARG A 191 -12.71 -7.89 10.70
CA ARG A 191 -12.44 -8.19 9.29
C ARG A 191 -11.70 -7.06 8.57
N VAL A 192 -10.77 -6.43 9.28
CA VAL A 192 -9.81 -5.50 8.71
C VAL A 192 -8.40 -5.84 9.17
N PHE A 193 -7.43 -5.36 8.43
CA PHE A 193 -6.04 -5.33 8.81
C PHE A 193 -5.54 -3.89 8.66
N ASP A 194 -5.14 -3.27 9.76
CA ASP A 194 -4.52 -1.95 9.78
C ASP A 194 -3.00 -2.05 9.92
N TYR A 195 -2.28 -1.29 9.12
CA TYR A 195 -0.82 -1.29 9.18
C TYR A 195 -0.21 0.02 8.69
N THR A 196 0.91 0.40 9.31
CA THR A 196 1.62 1.64 9.02
C THR A 196 2.76 1.40 8.03
N ILE A 197 2.71 2.05 6.87
CA ILE A 197 3.73 1.99 5.82
C ILE A 197 4.17 3.43 5.50
N MET A 198 5.47 3.72 5.63
CA MET A 198 6.03 5.07 5.41
C MET A 198 5.28 6.17 6.18
N ALA A 199 4.98 5.90 7.46
CA ALA A 199 4.22 6.78 8.36
C ALA A 199 2.75 7.02 8.01
N HIS A 200 2.20 6.24 7.07
CA HIS A 200 0.77 6.26 6.73
C HIS A 200 0.11 4.97 7.22
N THR A 201 -0.93 5.10 8.03
CA THR A 201 -1.73 3.94 8.46
C THR A 201 -2.83 3.68 7.44
N PHE A 202 -2.81 2.49 6.86
CA PHE A 202 -3.82 2.03 5.92
C PHE A 202 -4.64 0.91 6.56
N VAL A 203 -5.94 0.92 6.32
CA VAL A 203 -6.88 -0.11 6.77
C VAL A 203 -7.38 -0.88 5.55
N ILE A 204 -7.07 -2.17 5.54
CA ILE A 204 -7.33 -3.10 4.44
C ILE A 204 -8.45 -4.04 4.86
N PRO A 205 -9.61 -4.03 4.20
CA PRO A 205 -10.65 -5.04 4.45
C PRO A 205 -10.13 -6.44 4.15
N THR A 206 -10.50 -7.41 4.98
CA THR A 206 -10.20 -8.84 4.81
C THR A 206 -11.45 -9.68 4.54
N SER A 207 -12.56 -9.00 4.21
CA SER A 207 -13.85 -9.60 3.86
C SER A 207 -14.52 -8.86 2.69
N LYS A 208 -15.28 -9.59 1.87
CA LYS A 208 -16.10 -9.04 0.79
C LYS A 208 -17.23 -8.14 1.29
N MET A 209 -17.64 -8.27 2.57
CA MET A 209 -18.61 -7.37 3.23
C MET A 209 -17.97 -6.05 3.71
N HIS A 210 -17.11 -5.46 2.88
CA HIS A 210 -16.22 -4.35 3.25
C HIS A 210 -16.94 -3.08 3.72
N SER A 211 -18.20 -2.84 3.31
CA SER A 211 -18.98 -1.67 3.72
C SER A 211 -19.34 -1.73 5.20
N LEU A 212 -19.94 -2.83 5.65
CA LEU A 212 -20.29 -3.07 7.06
C LEU A 212 -19.05 -3.09 7.97
N VAL A 213 -17.98 -3.70 7.47
CA VAL A 213 -16.71 -3.87 8.16
C VAL A 213 -16.04 -2.54 8.50
N ALA A 214 -16.08 -1.57 7.58
CA ALA A 214 -15.44 -0.27 7.80
C ALA A 214 -16.14 0.55 8.90
N ASP A 215 -17.47 0.51 8.95
CA ASP A 215 -18.24 1.23 9.98
C ASP A 215 -18.02 0.63 11.36
N ASN A 216 -18.01 -0.70 11.47
CA ASN A 216 -17.71 -1.41 12.73
C ASN A 216 -16.31 -1.07 13.25
N TYR A 217 -15.31 -1.05 12.35
CA TYR A 217 -13.95 -0.69 12.73
C TYR A 217 -13.82 0.79 13.10
N ARG A 218 -14.50 1.70 12.39
CA ARG A 218 -14.56 3.12 12.76
C ARG A 218 -15.11 3.31 14.17
N ASN A 219 -16.21 2.63 14.51
CA ASN A 219 -16.80 2.69 15.85
C ASN A 219 -15.80 2.17 16.90
N TYR A 220 -15.12 1.06 16.63
CA TYR A 220 -14.06 0.58 17.51
C TYR A 220 -12.93 1.61 17.74
N LEU A 221 -12.49 2.31 16.69
CA LEU A 221 -11.45 3.35 16.83
C LEU A 221 -11.92 4.53 17.68
N VAL A 222 -13.20 4.89 17.60
CA VAL A 222 -13.82 5.93 18.45
C VAL A 222 -13.94 5.45 19.89
N ASP A 223 -14.52 4.27 20.11
CA ASP A 223 -14.79 3.72 21.44
C ASP A 223 -13.51 3.42 22.23
N SER A 224 -12.42 3.08 21.52
CA SER A 224 -11.11 2.84 22.12
C SER A 224 -10.27 4.10 22.34
N ASP A 225 -10.78 5.29 21.96
CA ASP A 225 -10.05 6.55 21.87
C ASP A 225 -8.67 6.36 21.23
N ASN A 226 -8.66 5.79 20.02
CA ASN A 226 -7.40 5.42 19.36
C ASN A 226 -6.48 6.64 19.25
N PRO A 227 -5.23 6.56 19.77
CA PRO A 227 -4.32 7.71 19.85
C PRO A 227 -3.86 8.21 18.48
N PHE A 228 -3.92 7.36 17.45
CA PHE A 228 -3.55 7.69 16.08
C PHE A 228 -4.72 8.29 15.28
N GLY A 229 -5.96 8.14 15.77
CA GLY A 229 -7.16 8.73 15.19
C GLY A 229 -8.25 7.71 14.89
N SER A 230 -9.40 8.21 14.47
CA SER A 230 -10.60 7.41 14.15
C SER A 230 -11.20 7.74 12.78
N HIS A 231 -10.70 8.77 12.10
CA HIS A 231 -11.25 9.22 10.84
C HIS A 231 -10.67 8.43 9.66
N LEU A 232 -11.49 7.55 9.08
CA LEU A 232 -11.15 6.73 7.91
C LEU A 232 -11.59 7.41 6.62
N ILE A 233 -10.64 7.68 5.73
CA ILE A 233 -10.86 8.24 4.40
C ILE A 233 -10.72 7.11 3.37
N GLU A 234 -11.79 6.82 2.61
CA GLU A 234 -11.70 5.86 1.50
C GLU A 234 -10.83 6.45 0.38
N ILE A 235 -9.83 5.70 -0.07
CA ILE A 235 -8.94 6.13 -1.16
C ILE A 235 -9.65 5.95 -2.50
N LYS A 236 -10.28 7.01 -2.99
CA LYS A 236 -10.89 7.07 -4.34
C LYS A 236 -9.92 7.71 -5.34
N ASN A 237 -9.19 8.70 -4.88
CA ASN A 237 -8.15 9.42 -5.58
C ASN A 237 -6.84 9.21 -4.83
N VAL A 238 -5.72 9.22 -5.55
CA VAL A 238 -4.42 9.11 -4.88
C VAL A 238 -4.11 10.31 -3.97
N SER A 239 -4.70 11.48 -4.26
CA SER A 239 -4.65 12.67 -3.40
C SER A 239 -5.40 12.54 -2.07
N ASP A 240 -6.21 11.50 -1.88
CA ASP A 240 -6.86 11.23 -0.59
C ASP A 240 -5.85 10.73 0.46
N VAL A 241 -4.66 10.34 0.03
CA VAL A 241 -3.52 10.02 0.89
C VAL A 241 -2.64 11.26 1.02
N ASP A 242 -2.42 11.75 2.23
CA ASP A 242 -1.50 12.87 2.49
C ASP A 242 -0.04 12.40 2.48
N PHE A 243 0.47 12.02 1.32
CA PHE A 243 1.84 11.54 1.15
C PHE A 243 2.92 12.63 1.35
N THR A 244 2.51 13.87 1.65
CA THR A 244 3.38 15.02 1.95
C THR A 244 3.44 15.41 3.42
N PHE A 245 2.61 14.80 4.27
CA PHE A 245 2.48 15.13 5.70
C PHE A 245 2.00 16.57 5.95
N SER A 246 1.11 17.09 5.11
CA SER A 246 0.51 18.43 5.26
C SER A 246 -0.25 18.62 6.57
N TYR A 247 -0.73 17.54 7.22
CA TYR A 247 -1.33 17.61 8.56
C TYR A 247 -0.36 18.13 9.65
N MET A 248 0.94 18.21 9.37
CA MET A 248 1.94 18.81 10.25
C MET A 248 1.91 20.34 10.23
N ASP A 249 1.37 20.93 9.16
CA ASP A 249 1.24 22.38 9.04
C ASP A 249 -0.02 22.81 9.81
N SER A 250 0.20 23.42 10.98
CA SER A 250 -0.83 23.79 11.98
C SER A 250 -1.86 24.84 11.50
N THR A 251 -1.93 25.13 10.21
CA THR A 251 -2.91 26.01 9.57
C THR A 251 -4.00 25.27 8.80
N ALA A 252 -3.98 23.93 8.75
CA ALA A 252 -4.98 23.11 8.08
C ALA A 252 -6.07 22.59 9.04
N ASN A 253 -6.84 23.51 9.64
CA ASN A 253 -8.16 23.26 10.22
C ASN A 253 -9.10 24.41 9.87
#